data_AF-A0A8B9A320-F1
#
_entry.id   AF-A0A8B9A320-F1
#
_cell.length_a   1.000
_cell.length_b   1.000
_cell.length_c   1.000
_cell.angle_alpha   90.00
_cell.angle_beta   90.00
_cell.angle_gamma   90.00
#
_symmetry.space_group_name_H-M   'P 1'
#
loop_
_entity.id
_entity.type
_entity.pdbx_description
1 polymer ?
#
loop_
_entity_poly.entity_id
_entity_poly.type
_entity_poly.pdbx_seq_one_letter_code
_entity_poly.pdbx_strand_id
1 'polypeptide(L)'
;MAEIELKTAPADFCFPSANQTSHCFTRYIEYHKCLKAKGEDAADCQKFARYYRSLCPLEWVSAYASCSSTLIFSLICTLIFIISLTEPLFSCYSTDSLVV
;
A
#
# COMPACT_ATOMS: atom_id res chain seq x y z
N MET A 1 -34.41 -3.50 -14.76
CA MET A 1 -33.05 -3.72 -15.25
C MET A 1 -32.14 -2.78 -14.47
N ALA A 2 -31.23 -3.30 -13.64
CA ALA A 2 -30.23 -2.46 -13.00
C ALA A 2 -29.19 -2.08 -14.08
N GLU A 3 -28.99 -0.79 -14.30
CA GLU A 3 -27.99 -0.29 -15.24
C GLU A 3 -26.60 -0.54 -14.65
N ILE A 4 -25.82 -1.42 -15.29
CA ILE A 4 -24.45 -1.73 -14.86
C ILE A 4 -23.54 -0.63 -15.40
N GLU A 5 -23.29 0.40 -14.60
CA GLU A 5 -22.29 1.42 -14.93
C GLU A 5 -20.87 0.86 -14.77
N LEU A 6 -20.22 0.52 -15.88
CA LEU A 6 -18.82 0.11 -15.92
C LEU A 6 -17.92 1.34 -15.72
N LYS A 7 -17.55 1.63 -14.47
CA LYS A 7 -16.61 2.70 -14.11
C LYS A 7 -15.31 2.10 -13.57
N THR A 8 -14.18 2.56 -14.10
CA THR A 8 -12.83 2.20 -13.65
C THR A 8 -12.09 3.42 -13.10
N ALA A 9 -10.88 3.23 -12.57
CA ALA A 9 -10.03 4.32 -12.12
C ALA A 9 -9.70 5.28 -13.30
N PRO A 10 -9.75 6.60 -13.09
CA PRO A 10 -9.37 7.58 -14.11
C PRO A 10 -7.86 7.51 -14.39
N ALA A 11 -7.46 7.97 -15.58
CA ALA A 11 -6.04 8.12 -15.91
C ALA A 11 -5.44 9.30 -15.14
N ASP A 12 -4.41 9.04 -14.35
CA ASP A 12 -3.67 10.06 -13.61
C ASP A 12 -2.44 10.50 -14.41
N PHE A 13 -2.41 11.76 -14.86
CA PHE A 13 -1.30 12.31 -15.68
C PHE A 13 0.03 12.39 -14.93
N CYS A 14 0.03 12.25 -13.60
CA CYS A 14 1.24 12.14 -12.79
C CYS A 14 2.04 10.86 -13.08
N PHE A 15 1.38 9.83 -13.63
CA PHE A 15 1.99 8.54 -13.94
C PHE A 15 1.87 8.23 -15.46
N PRO A 16 2.66 8.91 -16.31
CA PRO A 16 2.60 8.73 -17.76
C PRO A 16 3.27 7.44 -18.27
N SER A 17 3.99 6.73 -17.40
CA SER A 17 4.70 5.51 -17.79
C SER A 17 3.76 4.30 -17.87
N ALA A 18 4.14 3.31 -18.68
CA ALA A 18 3.42 2.05 -18.78
C ALA A 18 3.46 1.24 -17.46
N ASN A 19 4.44 1.49 -16.60
CA ASN A 19 4.59 0.82 -15.32
C ASN A 19 3.65 1.46 -14.27
N GLN A 20 2.56 0.77 -13.93
CA GLN A 20 1.55 1.23 -12.98
C GLN A 20 1.84 0.86 -11.51
N THR A 21 3.02 0.34 -11.21
CA THR A 21 3.39 -0.11 -9.84
C THR A 21 3.33 1.04 -8.84
N SER A 22 3.94 2.19 -9.16
CA SER A 22 3.91 3.37 -8.30
C SER A 22 2.49 3.92 -8.13
N HIS A 23 1.68 3.91 -9.20
CA HIS A 23 0.30 4.36 -9.17
C HIS A 23 -0.55 3.47 -8.23
N CYS A 24 -0.45 2.15 -8.36
CA CYS A 24 -1.08 1.19 -7.46
C CYS A 24 -0.68 1.44 -5.98
N PHE A 25 0.63 1.58 -5.73
CA PHE A 25 1.15 1.76 -4.37
C PHE A 25 0.68 3.06 -3.71
N THR A 26 0.68 4.18 -4.45
CA THR A 26 0.17 5.46 -3.95
C THR A 26 -1.30 5.33 -3.53
N ARG A 27 -2.16 4.73 -4.38
CA ARG A 27 -3.59 4.55 -4.07
C ARG A 27 -3.82 3.61 -2.88
N TYR A 28 -3.02 2.56 -2.73
CA TYR A 28 -3.06 1.66 -1.58
C TYR A 28 -2.76 2.40 -0.26
N ILE A 29 -1.71 3.23 -0.25
CA ILE A 29 -1.36 4.03 0.93
C ILE A 29 -2.44 5.06 1.25
N GLU A 30 -2.97 5.77 0.25
CA GLU A 30 -4.03 6.75 0.45
C GLU A 30 -5.28 6.14 1.09
N TYR A 31 -5.67 4.94 0.66
CA TYR A 31 -6.78 4.21 1.26
C TYR A 31 -6.54 3.93 2.76
N HIS A 32 -5.39 3.36 3.11
CA HIS A 32 -5.07 3.03 4.51
C HIS A 32 -4.83 4.27 5.38
N LYS A 33 -4.32 5.37 4.82
CA LYS A 33 -4.26 6.67 5.51
C LYS A 33 -5.66 7.23 5.76
N CYS A 34 -6.55 7.13 4.78
CA CYS A 34 -7.94 7.57 4.88
C CYS A 34 -8.69 6.80 5.98
N LEU A 35 -8.52 5.47 6.02
CA LEU A 35 -9.10 4.63 7.07
C LEU A 35 -8.63 5.02 8.48
N LYS A 36 -7.32 5.26 8.66
CA LYS A 36 -6.75 5.68 9.95
C LYS A 36 -7.23 7.06 10.39
N ALA A 37 -7.43 7.98 9.45
CA ALA A 37 -7.81 9.36 9.75
C ALA A 37 -9.32 9.56 9.96
N LYS A 38 -10.16 8.89 9.15
CA LYS A 38 -11.60 9.14 9.09
C LYS A 38 -12.47 7.98 9.62
N GLY A 39 -11.92 6.78 9.80
CA GLY A 39 -12.71 5.58 10.14
C GLY A 39 -13.29 4.85 8.91
N GLU A 40 -13.86 3.66 9.11
CA GLU A 40 -14.30 2.75 8.03
C GLU A 40 -15.46 3.29 7.16
N ASP A 41 -16.23 4.27 7.64
CA ASP A 41 -17.49 4.69 7.01
C ASP A 41 -17.40 5.95 6.13
N ALA A 42 -16.20 6.49 5.92
CA ALA A 42 -16.06 7.66 5.05
C ALA A 42 -16.23 7.28 3.57
N ALA A 43 -17.27 7.82 2.92
CA ALA A 43 -17.55 7.65 1.49
C ALA A 43 -16.35 8.01 0.59
N ASP A 44 -15.47 8.91 1.07
CA ASP A 44 -14.23 9.26 0.39
C ASP A 44 -13.23 8.09 0.37
N CYS A 45 -13.14 7.32 1.46
CA CYS A 45 -12.23 6.17 1.53
C CYS A 45 -12.69 5.05 0.60
N GLN A 46 -14.00 4.88 0.40
CA GLN A 46 -14.54 3.90 -0.55
C GLN A 46 -14.14 4.18 -2.01
N LYS A 47 -13.92 5.44 -2.40
CA LYS A 47 -13.42 5.78 -3.75
C LYS A 47 -12.01 5.24 -3.97
N PHE A 48 -11.11 5.49 -3.03
CA PHE A 48 -9.76 4.93 -3.05
C PHE A 48 -9.80 3.40 -3.00
N ALA A 49 -10.78 2.84 -2.28
CA ALA A 49 -10.99 1.41 -2.18
C ALA A 49 -11.31 0.74 -3.53
N ARG A 50 -12.02 1.45 -4.41
CA ARG A 50 -12.33 0.99 -5.77
C ARG A 50 -11.09 1.08 -6.67
N TYR A 51 -10.36 2.19 -6.58
CA TYR A 51 -9.20 2.43 -7.43
C TYR A 51 -8.06 1.44 -7.18
N TYR A 52 -7.67 1.19 -5.92
CA TYR A 52 -6.60 0.23 -5.66
C TYR A 52 -6.97 -1.20 -6.09
N ARG A 53 -8.25 -1.60 -5.98
CA ARG A 53 -8.73 -2.91 -6.42
C ARG A 53 -8.71 -3.09 -7.94
N SER A 54 -8.88 -2.01 -8.71
CA SER A 54 -8.79 -2.04 -10.17
C SER A 54 -7.36 -1.97 -10.71
N LEU A 55 -6.45 -1.34 -9.96
CA LEU A 55 -5.06 -1.08 -10.40
C LEU A 55 -4.08 -2.18 -9.95
N CYS A 56 -4.27 -2.74 -8.76
CA CYS A 56 -3.30 -3.64 -8.14
C CYS A 56 -3.66 -5.13 -8.32
N PRO A 57 -2.71 -6.00 -8.67
CA PRO A 57 -2.90 -7.45 -8.52
C PRO A 57 -3.01 -7.84 -7.05
N LEU A 58 -3.80 -8.88 -6.75
CA LEU A 58 -4.06 -9.32 -5.37
C LEU A 58 -2.79 -9.75 -4.62
N GLU A 59 -1.82 -10.33 -5.33
CA GLU A 59 -0.53 -10.74 -4.77
C GLU A 59 0.22 -9.57 -4.11
N TRP A 60 0.17 -8.38 -4.71
CA TRP A 60 0.83 -7.19 -4.15
C TRP A 60 0.14 -6.70 -2.89
N VAL A 61 -1.19 -6.71 -2.87
CA VAL A 61 -1.98 -6.30 -1.70
C VAL A 61 -1.65 -7.21 -0.50
N SER A 62 -1.52 -8.52 -0.74
CA SER A 62 -1.11 -9.49 0.28
C SER A 62 0.30 -9.21 0.82
N ALA A 63 1.25 -8.92 -0.08
CA ALA A 63 2.62 -8.58 0.28
C ALA A 63 2.72 -7.27 1.09
N TYR A 64 1.94 -6.24 0.74
CA TYR A 64 1.92 -5.00 1.50
C TYR A 64 1.22 -5.14 2.86
N ALA A 65 0.21 -6.00 2.95
CA ALA A 65 -0.47 -6.31 4.21
C ALA A 65 0.47 -7.01 5.21
N SER A 66 1.33 -7.92 4.75
CA SER A 66 2.28 -8.62 5.62
C SER A 66 3.34 -7.69 6.21
N CYS A 67 3.86 -6.72 5.43
CA CYS A 67 4.85 -5.76 5.92
C CYS A 67 4.26 -4.63 6.80
N SER A 68 2.95 -4.36 6.74
CA SER A 68 2.31 -3.31 7.56
C SER A 68 2.22 -3.65 9.07
N SER A 69 2.69 -4.82 9.51
CA SER A 69 2.68 -5.20 10.93
C SER A 69 3.84 -4.54 11.70
N THR A 70 3.69 -3.26 12.01
CA THR A 70 4.68 -2.41 12.71
C THR A 70 4.96 -2.82 14.18
N LEU A 71 4.14 -3.69 14.78
CA LEU A 71 4.34 -4.15 16.16
C LEU A 71 5.61 -4.99 16.33
N ILE A 72 6.00 -5.73 15.29
CA ILE A 72 7.20 -6.57 15.30
C ILE A 72 8.46 -5.68 15.19
N PHE A 73 8.41 -4.58 14.43
CA PHE A 73 9.55 -3.68 14.20
C PHE A 73 9.91 -2.86 15.46
N SER A 74 8.94 -2.43 16.27
CA SER A 74 9.21 -1.62 17.47
C SER A 74 9.80 -2.43 18.65
N LEU A 75 9.41 -3.70 18.79
CA LEU A 75 9.95 -4.60 19.83
C LEU A 75 11.33 -5.14 19.44
N ILE A 76 11.52 -5.46 18.16
CA ILE A 76 12.80 -5.93 17.65
C ILE A 76 13.85 -4.82 17.65
N CYS A 77 13.48 -3.58 17.28
CA CYS A 77 14.42 -2.45 17.24
C CYS A 77 14.87 -1.97 18.64
N THR A 78 14.05 -2.15 19.68
CA THR A 78 14.45 -1.85 21.07
C THR A 78 15.32 -2.95 21.69
N LEU A 79 15.11 -4.22 21.31
CA LEU A 79 15.96 -5.34 21.73
C LEU A 79 17.32 -5.38 21.00
N ILE A 80 17.37 -5.00 19.71
CA ILE A 80 18.61 -4.96 18.91
C ILE A 80 19.54 -3.81 19.33
N PHE A 81 19.02 -2.69 19.84
CA PHE A 81 19.84 -1.55 20.27
C PHE A 81 20.75 -1.85 21.48
N ILE A 82 20.48 -2.93 22.23
CA ILE A 82 21.25 -3.33 23.41
C ILE A 82 22.36 -4.36 23.06
N ILE A 83 22.26 -5.08 21.94
CA ILE A 83 23.16 -6.18 21.58
C ILE A 83 23.83 -5.88 20.23
N SER A 84 24.92 -5.12 20.26
CA SER A 84 26.06 -5.17 19.32
C SER A 84 25.81 -5.51 17.84
N LEU A 85 26.03 -4.53 16.96
CA LEU A 85 26.74 -4.65 15.66
C LEU A 85 26.62 -5.98 14.88
N THR A 86 25.41 -6.44 14.58
CA THR A 86 25.18 -7.45 13.53
C THR A 86 23.82 -7.15 12.94
N GLU A 87 23.81 -6.75 11.67
CA GLU A 87 22.62 -6.55 10.85
C GLU A 87 21.63 -7.71 10.98
N PRO A 88 20.38 -7.48 11.45
CA PRO A 88 19.34 -8.46 11.25
C PRO A 88 18.15 -7.80 10.54
N LEU A 89 17.96 -8.21 9.28
CA LEU A 89 16.68 -8.19 8.57
C LEU A 89 16.08 -6.80 8.32
N PHE A 90 16.72 -6.09 7.40
CA PHE A 90 16.10 -5.15 6.47
C PHE A 90 15.09 -5.85 5.53
N SER A 91 14.17 -6.68 6.04
CA SER A 91 13.23 -7.49 5.24
C SER A 91 11.88 -6.81 4.98
N CYS A 92 11.78 -5.50 5.25
CA CYS A 92 10.66 -4.67 4.80
C CYS A 92 11.08 -3.56 3.80
N TYR A 93 12.39 -3.44 3.51
CA TYR A 93 12.91 -2.56 2.46
C TYR A 93 13.21 -3.40 1.21
N SER A 94 12.20 -4.03 0.65
CA SER A 94 12.34 -4.70 -0.66
C SER A 94 11.03 -4.64 -1.42
N THR A 95 10.55 -3.41 -1.65
CA THR A 95 9.82 -3.04 -2.87
C THR A 95 10.14 -1.60 -3.30
N ASP A 96 11.35 -1.10 -3.03
CA ASP A 96 11.82 0.21 -3.55
C ASP A 96 12.86 0.06 -4.68
N SER A 97 13.59 -1.06 -4.78
CA SER A 97 14.65 -1.24 -5.79
C SER A 97 14.22 -1.88 -7.14
N LEU A 98 12.93 -1.89 -7.50
CA LEU A 98 12.50 -2.42 -8.81
C LEU A 98 11.44 -1.56 -9.51
N VAL A 99 11.59 -0.23 -9.40
CA VAL A 99 11.00 0.73 -10.36
C VAL A 99 12.07 1.75 -10.76
N VAL A 100 13.11 1.27 -11.44
CA VAL A 100 13.86 1.99 -12.49
C VAL A 100 13.83 1.11 -13.73
#